data_AF-A0A8B6C715-F1
#
_entry.id   AF-A0A8B6C715-F1
#
_cell.length_a   1.000
_cell.length_b   1.000
_cell.length_c   1.000
_cell.angle_alpha   90.00
_cell.angle_beta   90.00
_cell.angle_gamma   90.00
#
_symmetry.space_group_name_H-M   'P 1'
#
loop_
_entity.id
_entity.type
_entity.pdbx_description
1 polymer ?
#
loop_
_entity_poly.entity_id
_entity_poly.type
_entity_poly.pdbx_seq_one_letter_code
_entity_poly.pdbx_strand_id
1 'polypeptide(L)'
;RKEQRKLYKISLISSQGTDILICTYAKSGTCIHGTVSWKETIKRSSKINMKRRKTKEKAKTKEAKRRHFFLKQTRTSKTASKEIREGKTYESEIGLKSEVPDKESQEIPEIQDIIKIPLNEQEVIKAPVVVFDLETTGLSRKSDITQIAAFSKSVNFSTYIFPSQPISKEASEVTQIFVNGNKMFHNSTAVQYKLAHEALTDFIIFLSSFPHKCILVGHNIKSFDTHVLYNQLRIYNMWNEFCLHVCAFCDTLDLFKSVVPGMSSYSQTSLVKELLGETYDAHNAIHDTKVLYKLVIERGNFQDNVVKFSLPVSYPDDSHVIQ
;
A
#
# COMPACT_ATOMS: atom_id res chain seq x y z
N ARG A 1 29.35 23.59 12.99
CA ARG A 1 30.58 23.68 13.81
C ARG A 1 30.69 22.41 14.66
N LYS A 2 31.44 21.40 14.18
CA LYS A 2 31.78 20.18 14.94
C LYS A 2 32.90 20.56 15.92
N GLU A 3 32.59 20.71 17.20
CA GLU A 3 33.64 20.73 18.23
C GLU A 3 34.20 19.31 18.38
N GLN A 4 35.41 19.11 17.88
CA GLN A 4 36.21 17.92 18.17
C GLN A 4 36.51 17.90 19.68
N ARG A 5 35.86 16.99 20.41
CA ARG A 5 36.27 16.64 21.77
C ARG A 5 37.53 15.78 21.68
N LYS A 6 38.69 16.40 21.87
CA LYS A 6 39.95 15.67 22.09
C LYS A 6 39.99 15.15 23.53
N LEU A 7 39.89 13.83 23.69
CA LEU A 7 40.26 13.13 24.92
C LEU A 7 41.78 13.11 25.00
N TYR A 8 42.36 13.74 26.02
CA TYR A 8 43.78 13.62 26.34
C TYR A 8 43.96 12.83 27.63
N LYS A 9 44.72 11.74 27.52
CA LYS A 9 45.38 10.93 28.55
C LYS A 9 44.54 10.51 29.77
N ILE A 10 44.25 9.20 29.84
CA ILE A 10 43.81 8.51 31.06
C ILE A 10 45.07 8.00 31.75
N SER A 11 45.31 8.41 32.99
CA SER A 11 46.37 7.88 33.85
C SER A 11 45.75 7.17 35.06
N LEU A 12 46.10 5.90 35.25
CA LEU A 12 45.80 5.15 36.46
C LEU A 12 46.81 5.51 37.54
N ILE A 13 46.33 5.94 38.71
CA ILE A 13 47.14 6.05 39.92
C ILE A 13 46.56 5.06 40.92
N SER A 14 47.33 4.02 41.24
CA SER A 14 47.01 3.06 42.30
C SER A 14 47.58 3.59 43.61
N SER A 15 46.73 3.89 44.59
CA SER A 15 47.15 3.91 45.99
C SER A 15 46.15 3.14 46.86
N GLN A 16 46.70 2.25 47.69
CA GLN A 16 46.08 1.55 48.81
C GLN A 16 44.63 1.04 48.59
N GLY A 17 44.47 0.07 47.70
CA GLY A 17 43.32 -0.85 47.72
C GLY A 17 42.03 -0.35 47.07
N THR A 18 42.01 0.84 46.48
CA THR A 18 40.91 1.32 45.63
C THR A 18 41.45 1.91 44.35
N ASP A 19 41.18 1.26 43.21
CA ASP A 19 41.47 1.82 41.89
C ASP A 19 40.56 3.04 41.66
N ILE A 20 41.15 4.24 41.62
CA ILE A 20 40.43 5.49 41.31
C ILE A 20 40.86 5.96 39.92
N LEU A 21 39.90 6.03 39.00
CA LEU A 21 40.11 6.65 37.69
C LEU A 21 39.83 8.15 37.80
N ILE A 22 40.86 8.98 37.71
CA ILE A 22 40.70 10.44 37.61
C ILE A 22 40.60 10.80 36.13
N CYS A 23 39.41 11.23 35.71
CA CYS A 23 39.19 11.70 34.35
C CYS A 23 39.18 13.24 34.35
N THR A 24 40.29 13.87 33.98
CA THR A 24 40.36 15.33 33.87
C THR A 24 39.72 15.81 32.58
N TYR A 25 38.64 16.57 32.68
CA TYR A 25 38.08 17.34 31.57
C TYR A 25 38.34 18.82 31.80
N ALA A 26 39.10 19.45 30.92
CA ALA A 26 39.21 20.90 30.88
C ALA A 26 38.15 21.45 29.91
N LYS A 27 37.05 21.95 30.46
CA LYS A 27 36.21 22.93 29.76
C LYS A 27 36.50 24.29 30.38
N SER A 28 36.97 25.23 29.56
CA SER A 28 37.09 26.65 29.93
C SER A 28 37.69 26.89 31.33
N GLY A 29 38.93 26.43 31.55
CA GLY A 29 39.75 26.87 32.68
C GLY A 29 39.38 26.35 34.09
N THR A 30 38.45 25.40 34.24
CA THR A 30 38.15 24.79 35.55
C THR A 30 38.27 23.27 35.51
N CYS A 31 39.15 22.71 36.35
CA CYS A 31 39.32 21.26 36.52
C CYS A 31 38.28 20.72 37.51
N ILE A 32 37.35 19.90 37.01
CA ILE A 32 36.35 19.21 37.84
C ILE A 32 36.87 17.80 38.13
N HIS A 33 37.14 17.49 39.39
CA HIS A 33 37.55 16.16 39.84
C HIS A 33 36.31 15.37 40.27
N GLY A 34 35.96 14.31 39.53
CA GLY A 34 34.90 13.36 39.91
C GLY A 34 35.48 11.97 40.13
N THR A 35 35.18 11.35 41.28
CA THR A 35 35.52 9.96 41.56
C THR A 35 34.36 9.04 41.16
N VAL A 36 34.64 8.00 40.39
CA VAL A 36 33.62 7.01 39.95
C VAL A 36 33.98 5.63 40.49
N SER A 37 33.07 5.02 41.25
CA SER A 37 33.28 3.69 41.84
C SER A 37 33.35 2.61 40.75
N TRP A 38 34.44 1.84 40.72
CA TRP A 38 34.67 0.76 39.76
C TRP A 38 33.61 -0.36 39.87
N LYS A 39 33.17 -0.69 41.09
CA LYS A 39 32.14 -1.71 41.33
C LYS A 39 30.79 -1.31 40.71
N GLU A 40 30.44 -0.03 40.76
CA GLU A 40 29.20 0.50 40.15
C GLU A 40 29.29 0.56 38.63
N THR A 41 30.49 0.87 38.11
CA THR A 41 30.76 0.92 36.67
C THR A 41 30.65 -0.46 36.01
N ILE A 42 31.19 -1.50 36.65
CA ILE A 42 31.05 -2.90 36.19
C ILE A 42 29.59 -3.36 36.25
N LYS A 43 28.86 -3.01 37.32
CA LYS A 43 27.43 -3.34 37.46
C LYS A 43 26.59 -2.65 36.38
N ARG A 44 26.92 -1.40 36.03
CA ARG A 44 26.24 -0.63 34.98
C ARG A 44 26.56 -1.16 33.58
N SER A 45 27.81 -1.50 33.28
CA SER A 45 28.21 -2.07 31.98
C SER A 45 27.55 -3.42 31.74
N SER A 46 27.48 -4.27 32.77
CA SER A 46 26.80 -5.58 32.73
C SER A 46 25.31 -5.44 32.43
N LYS A 47 24.62 -4.47 33.06
CA LYS A 47 23.21 -4.15 32.77
C LYS A 47 22.99 -3.65 31.33
N ILE A 48 23.89 -2.80 30.82
CA ILE A 48 23.81 -2.28 29.44
C ILE A 48 24.01 -3.40 28.42
N ASN A 49 24.98 -4.28 28.63
CA ASN A 49 25.24 -5.42 27.75
C ASN A 49 24.09 -6.43 27.74
N MET A 50 23.49 -6.71 28.90
CA MET A 50 22.29 -7.54 29.00
C MET A 50 21.11 -6.94 28.23
N LYS A 51 20.90 -5.61 28.34
CA LYS A 51 19.85 -4.90 27.60
C LYS A 51 20.11 -4.94 26.09
N ARG A 52 21.35 -4.74 25.65
CA ARG A 52 21.76 -4.86 24.23
C ARG A 52 21.51 -6.26 23.68
N ARG A 53 21.83 -7.32 24.42
CA ARG A 53 21.51 -8.71 24.03
C ARG A 53 20.01 -8.92 23.85
N LYS A 54 19.20 -8.51 24.83
CA LYS A 54 17.73 -8.63 24.74
C LYS A 54 17.15 -7.84 23.56
N THR A 55 17.66 -6.63 23.28
CA THR A 55 17.23 -5.85 22.11
C THR A 55 17.67 -6.50 20.80
N LYS A 56 18.87 -7.08 20.73
CA LYS A 56 19.38 -7.79 19.55
C LYS A 56 18.56 -9.04 19.24
N GLU A 57 18.20 -9.82 20.27
CA GLU A 57 17.32 -10.99 20.09
C GLU A 57 15.90 -10.58 19.69
N LYS A 58 15.33 -9.53 20.30
CA LYS A 58 14.04 -8.97 19.86
C LYS A 58 14.08 -8.46 18.42
N ALA A 59 15.18 -7.83 17.99
CA ALA A 59 15.33 -7.34 16.62
C ALA A 59 15.43 -8.48 15.56
N LYS A 60 15.74 -9.71 15.98
CA LYS A 60 15.76 -10.87 15.10
C LYS A 60 14.38 -11.49 14.86
N THR A 61 13.37 -11.18 15.69
CA THR A 61 12.03 -11.77 15.54
C THR A 61 11.35 -11.32 14.25
N LYS A 62 10.49 -12.18 13.70
CA LYS A 62 9.67 -11.86 12.51
C LYS A 62 8.86 -10.57 12.71
N GLU A 63 8.31 -10.36 13.91
CA GLU A 63 7.52 -9.18 14.27
C GLU A 63 8.35 -7.89 14.29
N ALA A 64 9.58 -7.92 14.83
CA ALA A 64 10.44 -6.74 14.84
C ALA A 64 10.94 -6.38 13.43
N LYS A 65 11.21 -7.39 12.59
CA LYS A 65 11.54 -7.18 11.16
C LYS A 65 10.35 -6.61 10.39
N ARG A 66 9.14 -7.14 10.60
CA ARG A 66 7.88 -6.59 10.04
C ARG A 66 7.66 -5.14 10.49
N ARG A 67 7.84 -4.85 11.77
CA ARG A 67 7.72 -3.49 12.31
C ARG A 67 8.79 -2.54 11.75
N HIS A 68 10.03 -3.00 11.59
CA HIS A 68 11.09 -2.20 10.97
C HIS A 68 10.78 -1.88 9.52
N PHE A 69 10.30 -2.86 8.76
CA PHE A 69 9.88 -2.68 7.37
C PHE A 69 8.67 -1.73 7.26
N PHE A 70 7.65 -1.89 8.11
CA PHE A 70 6.51 -0.98 8.21
C PHE A 70 6.93 0.45 8.54
N LEU A 71 7.84 0.64 9.51
CA LEU A 71 8.37 1.96 9.86
C LEU A 71 9.22 2.57 8.75
N LYS A 72 9.98 1.75 8.01
CA LYS A 72 10.74 2.19 6.82
C LYS A 72 9.77 2.67 5.74
N GLN A 73 8.75 1.87 5.39
CA GLN A 73 7.71 2.27 4.43
C GLN A 73 6.91 3.50 4.89
N THR A 74 6.62 3.64 6.19
CA THR A 74 5.92 4.81 6.73
C THR A 74 6.78 6.07 6.59
N ARG A 75 8.10 5.97 6.78
CA ARG A 75 9.03 7.10 6.57
C ARG A 75 9.09 7.46 5.09
N THR A 76 9.30 6.50 4.20
CA THR A 76 9.36 6.73 2.74
C THR A 76 8.04 7.31 2.22
N SER A 77 6.90 6.80 2.68
CA SER A 77 5.57 7.32 2.34
C SER A 77 5.34 8.75 2.85
N LYS A 78 5.78 9.09 4.07
CA LYS A 78 5.70 10.46 4.59
C LYS A 78 6.61 11.44 3.82
N THR A 79 7.76 10.97 3.33
CA THR A 79 8.65 11.76 2.48
C THR A 79 8.01 11.99 1.10
N ALA A 80 7.55 10.93 0.43
CA ALA A 80 6.87 11.03 -0.87
C ALA A 80 5.61 11.91 -0.83
N SER A 81 4.79 11.79 0.22
CA SER A 81 3.61 12.67 0.38
C SER A 81 3.96 14.14 0.63
N LYS A 82 5.14 14.44 1.19
CA LYS A 82 5.62 15.83 1.33
C LYS A 82 6.16 16.37 0.02
N GLU A 83 6.90 15.56 -0.73
CA GLU A 83 7.45 15.92 -2.05
C GLU A 83 6.35 16.21 -3.08
N ILE A 84 5.26 15.43 -3.08
CA ILE A 84 4.08 15.67 -3.94
C ILE A 84 3.37 16.97 -3.58
N ARG A 85 3.35 17.35 -2.29
CA ARG A 85 2.64 18.54 -1.80
C ARG A 85 3.39 19.85 -2.08
N GLU A 86 4.71 19.80 -2.19
CA GLU A 86 5.57 21.00 -2.26
C GLU A 86 6.13 21.26 -3.68
N GLY A 87 5.80 20.41 -4.67
CA GLY A 87 6.30 20.53 -6.05
C GLY A 87 7.81 20.27 -6.16
N LYS A 88 8.39 20.38 -7.37
CA LYS A 88 9.81 20.08 -7.70
C LYS A 88 10.87 20.99 -7.02
N THR A 89 10.72 21.30 -5.74
CA THR A 89 11.64 22.16 -4.98
C THR A 89 12.49 21.37 -3.98
N TYR A 90 12.19 20.10 -3.72
CA TYR A 90 13.00 19.23 -2.87
C TYR A 90 13.19 17.84 -3.49
N GLU A 91 14.02 17.75 -4.53
CA GLU A 91 14.70 16.48 -4.83
C GLU A 91 15.83 16.29 -3.80
N SER A 92 15.56 15.58 -2.71
CA SER A 92 16.60 15.24 -1.74
C SER A 92 17.35 13.98 -2.16
N GLU A 93 18.33 14.12 -3.06
CA GLU A 93 19.49 13.21 -3.18
C GLU A 93 20.65 13.77 -4.05
N ILE A 94 20.82 15.09 -4.11
CA ILE A 94 22.04 15.68 -4.68
C ILE A 94 23.07 15.86 -3.57
N GLY A 95 24.08 14.99 -3.59
CA GLY A 95 25.38 15.28 -2.98
C GLY A 95 25.91 14.19 -2.06
N LEU A 96 26.48 13.14 -2.65
CA LEU A 96 27.68 12.43 -2.18
C LEU A 96 28.12 11.43 -3.27
N LYS A 97 28.56 11.96 -4.42
CA LYS A 97 29.55 11.24 -5.22
C LYS A 97 30.88 11.36 -4.47
N SER A 98 31.33 10.27 -3.87
CA SER A 98 32.71 10.11 -3.45
C SER A 98 33.10 8.68 -3.71
N GLU A 99 33.92 8.53 -4.75
CA GLU A 99 34.66 7.35 -5.15
C GLU A 99 35.43 6.77 -3.96
N VAL A 100 35.25 5.48 -3.66
CA VAL A 100 36.29 4.62 -3.06
C VAL A 100 36.10 3.18 -3.61
N PRO A 101 37.17 2.46 -3.99
CA PRO A 101 37.08 1.22 -4.77
C PRO A 101 36.97 -0.06 -3.92
N ASP A 102 36.36 -1.06 -4.56
CA ASP A 102 36.46 -2.52 -4.43
C ASP A 102 36.98 -3.13 -3.12
N LYS A 103 36.12 -3.92 -2.46
CA LYS A 103 36.48 -5.25 -1.91
C LYS A 103 35.30 -6.22 -1.98
N GLU A 104 35.58 -7.34 -2.63
CA GLU A 104 34.85 -8.62 -2.74
C GLU A 104 33.69 -8.83 -1.75
N SER A 105 32.49 -8.99 -2.31
CA SER A 105 31.32 -9.52 -1.63
C SER A 105 30.75 -10.64 -2.49
N GLN A 106 30.66 -11.83 -1.89
CA GLN A 106 30.21 -13.07 -2.51
C GLN A 106 28.86 -12.90 -3.20
N GLU A 107 28.73 -13.48 -4.40
CA GLU A 107 27.53 -13.46 -5.22
C GLU A 107 26.29 -13.92 -4.45
N ILE A 108 25.33 -13.01 -4.31
CA ILE A 108 23.96 -13.31 -3.90
C ILE A 108 23.32 -14.06 -5.08
N PRO A 109 22.62 -15.19 -4.88
CA PRO A 109 21.98 -15.91 -5.98
C PRO A 109 21.07 -14.95 -6.76
N GLU A 110 21.21 -14.93 -8.08
CA GLU A 110 20.36 -14.16 -8.99
C GLU A 110 18.89 -14.33 -8.58
N ILE A 111 18.28 -13.22 -8.14
CA ILE A 111 16.83 -13.14 -8.08
C ILE A 111 16.40 -13.25 -9.53
N GLN A 112 15.74 -14.36 -9.88
CA GLN A 112 15.07 -14.50 -11.17
C GLN A 112 14.19 -13.26 -11.35
N ASP A 113 14.55 -12.42 -12.32
CA ASP A 113 13.70 -11.34 -12.77
C ASP A 113 12.32 -11.93 -13.06
N ILE A 114 11.32 -11.60 -12.25
CA ILE A 114 9.95 -11.98 -12.52
C ILE A 114 9.55 -11.15 -13.74
N ILE A 115 9.60 -11.82 -14.91
CA ILE A 115 9.14 -11.32 -16.19
C ILE A 115 7.79 -10.63 -15.96
N LYS A 116 7.70 -9.33 -16.28
CA LYS A 116 6.40 -8.66 -16.43
C LYS A 116 5.64 -9.46 -17.47
N ILE A 117 4.72 -10.33 -17.03
CA ILE A 117 4.00 -11.22 -17.93
C ILE A 117 3.22 -10.31 -18.88
N PRO A 118 3.56 -10.32 -20.19
CA PRO A 118 2.88 -9.47 -21.14
C PRO A 118 1.41 -9.86 -21.20
N LEU A 119 0.56 -8.87 -21.47
CA LEU A 119 -0.88 -9.08 -21.63
C LEU A 119 -1.12 -10.13 -22.73
N ASN A 120 -1.83 -11.22 -22.41
CA ASN A 120 -2.26 -12.18 -23.41
C ASN A 120 -3.50 -11.65 -24.13
N GLU A 121 -3.29 -10.99 -25.27
CA GLU A 121 -4.37 -10.33 -26.02
C GLU A 121 -5.53 -11.28 -26.37
N GLN A 122 -5.22 -12.52 -26.75
CA GLN A 122 -6.22 -13.52 -27.12
C GLN A 122 -7.06 -13.98 -25.93
N GLU A 123 -6.47 -14.08 -24.74
CA GLU A 123 -7.18 -14.37 -23.50
C GLU A 123 -8.10 -13.20 -23.14
N VAL A 124 -7.59 -11.96 -23.23
CA VAL A 124 -8.34 -10.74 -22.93
C VAL A 124 -9.55 -10.54 -23.83
N ILE A 125 -9.42 -10.76 -25.15
CA ILE A 125 -10.52 -10.61 -26.11
C ILE A 125 -11.68 -11.57 -25.79
N LYS A 126 -11.35 -12.79 -25.34
CA LYS A 126 -12.34 -13.83 -25.03
C LYS A 126 -12.79 -13.82 -23.56
N ALA A 127 -12.19 -12.98 -22.72
CA ALA A 127 -12.42 -12.98 -21.29
C ALA A 127 -13.85 -12.54 -20.96
N PRO A 128 -14.52 -13.20 -20.01
CA PRO A 128 -15.74 -12.66 -19.41
C PRO A 128 -15.49 -11.28 -18.82
N VAL A 129 -16.35 -10.32 -19.16
CA VAL A 129 -16.29 -8.95 -18.63
C VAL A 129 -16.97 -8.92 -17.27
N VAL A 130 -16.21 -8.62 -16.23
CA VAL A 130 -16.73 -8.44 -14.87
C VAL A 130 -16.46 -7.00 -14.47
N VAL A 131 -17.54 -6.21 -14.37
CA VAL A 131 -17.43 -4.84 -13.88
C VAL A 131 -17.43 -4.87 -12.36
N PHE A 132 -16.52 -4.13 -11.73
CA PHE A 132 -16.44 -4.05 -10.27
C PHE A 132 -16.25 -2.61 -9.80
N ASP A 133 -16.59 -2.39 -8.54
CA ASP A 133 -16.45 -1.12 -7.83
C ASP A 133 -16.14 -1.38 -6.36
N LEU A 134 -15.35 -0.49 -5.75
CA LEU A 134 -14.95 -0.58 -4.35
C LEU A 134 -15.36 0.66 -3.57
N GLU A 135 -16.13 0.44 -2.51
CA GLU A 135 -16.24 1.44 -1.45
C GLU A 135 -15.10 1.25 -0.46
N THR A 136 -14.52 2.33 0.03
CA THR A 136 -13.33 2.29 0.88
C THR A 136 -13.41 3.22 2.08
N THR A 137 -12.54 3.03 3.07
CA THR A 137 -12.46 3.90 4.25
C THR A 137 -11.95 5.32 3.95
N GLY A 138 -11.48 5.61 2.73
CA GLY A 138 -10.91 6.90 2.34
C GLY A 138 -10.09 6.83 1.05
N LEU A 139 -9.50 7.94 0.60
CA LEU A 139 -8.83 8.05 -0.71
C LEU A 139 -7.37 7.53 -0.75
N SER A 140 -6.92 6.80 0.26
CA SER A 140 -5.56 6.23 0.29
C SER A 140 -5.52 4.84 -0.34
N ARG A 141 -4.45 4.49 -1.06
CA ARG A 141 -4.21 3.10 -1.50
C ARG A 141 -4.08 2.09 -0.35
N LYS A 142 -3.93 2.57 0.89
CA LYS A 142 -3.89 1.78 2.13
C LYS A 142 -5.24 1.73 2.86
N SER A 143 -6.29 2.29 2.27
CA SER A 143 -7.64 2.21 2.80
C SER A 143 -8.11 0.76 2.84
N ASP A 144 -8.97 0.46 3.80
CA ASP A 144 -9.68 -0.81 3.80
C ASP A 144 -10.84 -0.70 2.82
N ILE A 145 -11.19 -1.83 2.22
CA ILE A 145 -12.42 -1.97 1.45
C ILE A 145 -13.57 -2.10 2.44
N THR A 146 -14.64 -1.33 2.24
CA THR A 146 -15.89 -1.37 3.00
C THR A 146 -17.02 -2.06 2.24
N GLN A 147 -16.96 -2.07 0.91
CA GLN A 147 -17.84 -2.88 0.07
C GLN A 147 -17.11 -3.28 -1.22
N ILE A 148 -17.32 -4.53 -1.65
CA ILE A 148 -17.00 -4.96 -3.02
C ILE A 148 -18.32 -5.20 -3.73
N ALA A 149 -18.52 -4.58 -4.88
CA ALA A 149 -19.60 -4.93 -5.79
C ALA A 149 -19.02 -5.37 -7.14
N ALA A 150 -19.64 -6.37 -7.76
CA ALA A 150 -19.31 -6.79 -9.10
C ALA A 150 -20.53 -7.29 -9.86
N PHE A 151 -20.50 -7.11 -11.18
CA PHE A 151 -21.58 -7.49 -12.07
C PHE A 151 -21.06 -7.98 -13.42
N SER A 152 -21.67 -9.05 -13.92
CA SER A 152 -21.45 -9.54 -15.29
C SER A 152 -22.73 -10.13 -15.83
N LYS A 153 -23.25 -9.58 -16.94
CA LYS A 153 -24.49 -10.03 -17.60
C LYS A 153 -25.71 -10.08 -16.68
N SER A 154 -25.90 -11.18 -15.96
CA SER A 154 -27.02 -11.40 -15.02
C SER A 154 -26.56 -11.92 -13.65
N VAL A 155 -25.27 -12.14 -13.46
CA VAL A 155 -24.69 -12.54 -12.16
C VAL A 155 -24.13 -11.30 -11.45
N ASN A 156 -24.36 -11.23 -10.14
CA ASN A 156 -23.89 -10.14 -9.31
C ASN A 156 -23.25 -10.68 -8.04
N PHE A 157 -22.30 -9.92 -7.54
CA PHE A 157 -21.66 -10.13 -6.24
C PHE A 157 -21.69 -8.80 -5.49
N SER A 158 -22.06 -8.84 -4.22
CA SER A 158 -21.92 -7.68 -3.34
C SER A 158 -21.74 -8.14 -1.91
N THR A 159 -20.76 -7.58 -1.23
CA THR A 159 -20.51 -7.87 0.18
C THR A 159 -19.93 -6.64 0.87
N TYR A 160 -20.52 -6.29 2.00
CA TYR A 160 -19.94 -5.31 2.92
C TYR A 160 -18.84 -5.96 3.75
N ILE A 161 -17.80 -5.19 4.02
CA ILE A 161 -16.60 -5.63 4.72
C ILE A 161 -16.42 -4.73 5.94
N PHE A 162 -16.29 -5.34 7.12
CA PHE A 162 -16.01 -4.58 8.32
C PHE A 162 -14.56 -4.06 8.28
N PRO A 163 -14.33 -2.74 8.26
CA PRO A 163 -12.99 -2.21 8.14
C PRO A 163 -12.23 -2.33 9.46
N SER A 164 -10.91 -2.50 9.37
CA SER A 164 -9.99 -2.51 10.51
C SER A 164 -9.58 -1.09 10.95
N GLN A 165 -9.81 -0.10 10.08
CA GLN A 165 -9.57 1.32 10.35
C GLN A 165 -10.87 2.13 10.24
N PRO A 166 -10.95 3.30 10.90
CA PRO A 166 -12.12 4.17 10.79
C PRO A 166 -12.39 4.61 9.35
N ILE A 167 -13.66 4.65 8.97
CA ILE A 167 -14.11 5.28 7.71
C ILE A 167 -13.99 6.79 7.90
N SER A 168 -13.33 7.48 6.96
CA SER A 168 -13.22 8.94 7.01
C SER A 168 -14.60 9.58 6.87
N LYS A 169 -14.73 10.83 7.33
CA LYS A 169 -15.99 11.57 7.21
C LYS A 169 -16.39 11.75 5.75
N GLU A 170 -15.42 12.10 4.90
CA GLU A 170 -15.60 12.32 3.48
C GLU A 170 -16.02 11.03 2.76
N ALA A 171 -15.39 9.90 3.12
CA ALA A 171 -15.79 8.59 2.58
C ALA A 171 -17.21 8.22 3.02
N SER A 172 -17.57 8.46 4.29
CA SER A 172 -18.92 8.20 4.78
C SER A 172 -19.97 9.08 4.09
N GLU A 173 -19.64 10.34 3.78
CA GLU A 173 -20.53 11.28 3.08
C GLU A 173 -20.78 10.87 1.62
N VAL A 174 -19.77 10.32 0.94
CA VAL A 174 -19.92 9.87 -0.45
C VAL A 174 -20.62 8.52 -0.51
N THR A 175 -20.14 7.55 0.26
CA THR A 175 -20.59 6.15 0.17
C THR A 175 -21.84 5.87 0.98
N GLN A 176 -22.22 6.78 1.88
CA GLN A 176 -23.27 6.59 2.88
C GLN A 176 -23.04 5.37 3.79
N ILE A 177 -21.80 4.89 3.88
CA ILE A 177 -21.39 3.77 4.73
C ILE A 177 -20.75 4.31 6.01
N PHE A 178 -21.17 3.80 7.16
CA PHE A 178 -20.55 4.10 8.45
C PHE A 178 -20.63 2.92 9.43
N VAL A 179 -19.78 2.97 10.46
CA VAL A 179 -19.72 1.96 11.53
C VAL A 179 -20.09 2.61 12.86
N ASN A 180 -20.94 1.94 13.65
CA ASN A 180 -21.25 2.32 15.02
C ASN A 180 -21.17 1.08 15.93
N GLY A 181 -20.12 1.03 16.76
CA GLY A 181 -19.77 -0.16 17.53
C GLY A 181 -19.45 -1.35 16.60
N ASN A 182 -20.13 -2.48 16.80
CA ASN A 182 -19.98 -3.69 15.98
C ASN A 182 -21.03 -3.78 14.86
N LYS A 183 -21.71 -2.69 14.52
CA LYS A 183 -22.72 -2.63 13.45
C LYS A 183 -22.23 -1.74 12.32
N MET A 184 -22.52 -2.14 11.09
CA MET A 184 -22.26 -1.39 9.88
C MET A 184 -23.59 -0.97 9.26
N PHE A 185 -23.62 0.22 8.66
CA PHE A 185 -24.81 0.81 8.07
C PHE A 185 -24.50 1.30 6.66
N HIS A 186 -25.48 1.21 5.77
CA HIS A 186 -25.50 1.87 4.47
C HIS A 186 -26.83 2.60 4.33
N ASN A 187 -26.78 3.90 4.01
CA ASN A 187 -27.96 4.76 3.93
C ASN A 187 -28.88 4.63 5.17
N SER A 188 -28.28 4.75 6.36
CA SER A 188 -28.94 4.59 7.67
C SER A 188 -29.58 3.22 7.96
N THR A 189 -29.41 2.23 7.07
CA THR A 189 -29.94 0.88 7.25
C THR A 189 -28.82 -0.06 7.67
N ALA A 190 -29.06 -0.90 8.69
CA ALA A 190 -28.07 -1.86 9.14
C ALA A 190 -27.82 -2.93 8.06
N VAL A 191 -26.55 -3.18 7.73
CA VAL A 191 -26.13 -4.17 6.73
C VAL A 191 -25.36 -5.30 7.38
N GLN A 192 -25.51 -6.50 6.80
CA GLN A 192 -24.65 -7.63 7.14
C GLN A 192 -23.30 -7.42 6.48
N TYR A 193 -22.24 -7.67 7.24
CA TYR A 193 -20.86 -7.57 6.78
C TYR A 193 -20.12 -8.88 7.00
N LYS A 194 -18.99 -9.03 6.32
CA LYS A 194 -18.02 -10.10 6.55
C LYS A 194 -16.68 -9.54 6.99
N LEU A 195 -15.81 -10.41 7.51
CA LEU A 195 -14.40 -10.05 7.68
C LEU A 195 -13.71 -10.02 6.31
N ALA A 196 -12.69 -9.18 6.18
CA ALA A 196 -12.02 -8.96 4.89
C ALA A 196 -11.51 -10.25 4.23
N HIS A 197 -10.93 -11.18 5.00
CA HIS A 197 -10.51 -12.49 4.47
C HIS A 197 -11.68 -13.28 3.86
N GLU A 198 -12.82 -13.34 4.54
CA GLU A 198 -14.01 -14.08 4.08
C GLU A 198 -14.59 -13.43 2.83
N ALA A 199 -14.75 -12.11 2.84
CA ALA A 199 -15.27 -11.36 1.70
C ALA A 199 -14.39 -11.49 0.45
N LEU A 200 -13.07 -11.42 0.61
CA LEU A 200 -12.12 -11.63 -0.50
C LEU A 200 -12.14 -13.07 -0.99
N THR A 201 -12.36 -14.04 -0.09
CA THR A 201 -12.51 -15.46 -0.46
C THR A 201 -13.76 -15.64 -1.31
N ASP A 202 -14.89 -15.09 -0.88
CA ASP A 202 -16.13 -15.16 -1.64
C ASP A 202 -16.03 -14.43 -2.98
N PHE A 203 -15.30 -13.31 -3.04
CA PHE A 203 -15.06 -12.61 -4.28
C PHE A 203 -14.24 -13.46 -5.25
N ILE A 204 -13.18 -14.11 -4.79
CA ILE A 204 -12.41 -15.06 -5.62
C ILE A 204 -13.29 -16.23 -6.07
N ILE A 205 -14.13 -16.79 -5.19
CA ILE A 205 -15.08 -17.85 -5.55
C ILE A 205 -16.03 -17.38 -6.65
N PHE A 206 -16.56 -16.16 -6.54
CA PHE A 206 -17.37 -15.55 -7.59
C PHE A 206 -16.61 -15.45 -8.91
N LEU A 207 -15.35 -14.99 -8.91
CA LEU A 207 -14.52 -14.92 -10.11
C LEU A 207 -14.17 -16.31 -10.69
N SER A 208 -14.04 -17.32 -9.84
CA SER A 208 -13.80 -18.71 -10.26
C SER A 208 -15.02 -19.39 -10.89
N SER A 209 -16.21 -18.81 -10.72
CA SER A 209 -17.45 -19.34 -11.31
C SER A 209 -17.53 -19.12 -12.84
N PHE A 210 -16.65 -18.27 -13.39
CA PHE A 210 -16.58 -18.03 -14.82
C PHE A 210 -15.76 -19.13 -15.52
N PRO A 211 -16.11 -19.51 -16.77
CA PRO A 211 -15.47 -20.63 -17.47
C PRO A 211 -13.99 -20.40 -17.83
N HIS A 212 -13.58 -19.13 -17.88
CA HIS A 212 -12.23 -18.68 -18.18
C HIS A 212 -11.89 -17.49 -17.27
N LYS A 213 -10.60 -17.14 -17.20
CA LYS A 213 -10.18 -15.92 -16.51
C LYS A 213 -10.95 -14.72 -17.02
N CYS A 214 -11.47 -13.92 -16.10
CA CYS A 214 -12.20 -12.71 -16.43
C CYS A 214 -11.28 -11.50 -16.54
N ILE A 215 -11.76 -10.49 -17.25
CA ILE A 215 -11.21 -9.14 -17.18
C ILE A 215 -12.03 -8.34 -16.16
N LEU A 216 -11.33 -7.70 -15.22
CA LEU A 216 -11.95 -6.80 -14.25
C LEU A 216 -12.01 -5.38 -14.82
N VAL A 217 -13.20 -4.84 -14.97
CA VAL A 217 -13.46 -3.54 -15.58
C VAL A 217 -14.01 -2.59 -14.51
N GLY A 218 -13.54 -1.36 -14.51
CA GLY A 218 -14.07 -0.34 -13.60
C GLY A 218 -13.85 1.06 -14.14
N HIS A 219 -14.35 2.07 -13.45
CA HIS A 219 -14.23 3.45 -13.88
C HIS A 219 -13.24 4.24 -13.02
N ASN A 220 -12.16 4.74 -13.62
CA ASN A 220 -11.06 5.44 -12.94
C ASN A 220 -10.29 4.58 -11.91
N ILE A 221 -10.28 3.26 -12.12
CA ILE A 221 -9.70 2.27 -11.20
C ILE A 221 -8.17 2.18 -11.24
N LYS A 222 -7.53 2.69 -12.30
CA LYS A 222 -6.10 2.50 -12.58
C LYS A 222 -5.19 3.06 -11.49
N SER A 223 -5.61 4.13 -10.82
CA SER A 223 -4.78 4.82 -9.83
C SER A 223 -5.14 4.44 -8.38
N PHE A 224 -6.28 3.78 -8.17
CA PHE A 224 -6.88 3.61 -6.86
C PHE A 224 -7.37 2.19 -6.60
N ASP A 225 -8.54 1.78 -7.11
CA ASP A 225 -9.21 0.52 -6.78
C ASP A 225 -8.33 -0.70 -7.03
N THR A 226 -7.63 -0.71 -8.16
CA THR A 226 -6.67 -1.78 -8.53
C THR A 226 -5.59 -1.97 -7.46
N HIS A 227 -5.06 -0.89 -6.91
CA HIS A 227 -4.05 -0.92 -5.86
C HIS A 227 -4.63 -1.24 -4.48
N VAL A 228 -5.83 -0.74 -4.16
CA VAL A 228 -6.51 -1.07 -2.89
C VAL A 228 -6.83 -2.57 -2.84
N LEU A 229 -7.40 -3.13 -3.91
CA LEU A 229 -7.69 -4.56 -4.03
C LEU A 229 -6.42 -5.40 -3.92
N TYR A 230 -5.37 -5.03 -4.66
CA TYR A 230 -4.07 -5.70 -4.58
C TYR A 230 -3.51 -5.68 -3.15
N ASN A 231 -3.50 -4.53 -2.47
CA ASN A 231 -2.97 -4.42 -1.12
C ASN A 231 -3.75 -5.29 -0.13
N GLN A 232 -5.08 -5.31 -0.19
CA GLN A 232 -5.89 -6.17 0.68
C GLN A 232 -5.65 -7.66 0.39
N LEU A 233 -5.61 -8.08 -0.88
CA LEU A 233 -5.28 -9.46 -1.25
C LEU A 233 -3.88 -9.87 -0.75
N ARG A 234 -2.90 -8.96 -0.80
CA ARG A 234 -1.53 -9.21 -0.32
C ARG A 234 -1.47 -9.39 1.19
N ILE A 235 -2.25 -8.64 1.98
CA ILE A 235 -2.31 -8.80 3.44
C ILE A 235 -2.71 -10.23 3.83
N TYR A 236 -3.63 -10.83 3.07
CA TYR A 236 -4.15 -12.18 3.32
C TYR A 236 -3.44 -13.29 2.51
N ASN A 237 -2.40 -12.97 1.73
CA ASN A 237 -1.69 -13.89 0.84
C ASN A 237 -2.57 -14.54 -0.26
N MET A 238 -3.59 -13.82 -0.72
CA MET A 238 -4.58 -14.30 -1.69
C MET A 238 -4.33 -13.80 -3.12
N TRP A 239 -3.29 -12.97 -3.33
CA TRP A 239 -2.98 -12.38 -4.64
C TRP A 239 -2.72 -13.44 -5.73
N ASN A 240 -1.93 -14.46 -5.43
CA ASN A 240 -1.61 -15.51 -6.41
C ASN A 240 -2.85 -16.31 -6.81
N GLU A 241 -3.72 -16.63 -5.85
CA GLU A 241 -5.00 -17.30 -6.11
C GLU A 241 -5.90 -16.44 -6.98
N PHE A 242 -6.02 -15.14 -6.66
CA PHE A 242 -6.78 -14.19 -7.46
C PHE A 242 -6.30 -14.13 -8.92
N CYS A 243 -4.98 -14.13 -9.16
CA CYS A 243 -4.39 -14.14 -10.51
C CYS A 243 -4.68 -15.43 -11.33
N LEU A 244 -5.17 -16.50 -10.71
CA LEU A 244 -5.66 -17.68 -11.43
C LEU A 244 -6.98 -17.42 -12.15
N HIS A 245 -7.76 -16.44 -11.69
CA HIS A 245 -9.12 -16.16 -12.17
C HIS A 245 -9.26 -14.83 -12.91
N VAL A 246 -8.23 -13.98 -12.86
CA VAL A 246 -8.22 -12.65 -13.52
C VAL A 246 -7.04 -12.54 -14.49
N CYS A 247 -7.32 -12.16 -15.74
CA CYS A 247 -6.28 -11.98 -16.76
C CYS A 247 -5.80 -10.52 -16.89
N ALA A 248 -6.67 -9.55 -16.63
CA ALA A 248 -6.39 -8.13 -16.81
C ALA A 248 -7.33 -7.22 -16.01
N PHE A 249 -6.93 -5.95 -15.89
CA PHE A 249 -7.79 -4.85 -15.47
C PHE A 249 -8.05 -3.91 -16.65
N CYS A 250 -9.23 -3.31 -16.76
CA CYS A 250 -9.51 -2.25 -17.74
C CYS A 250 -10.11 -1.03 -17.07
N ASP A 251 -9.49 0.13 -17.29
CA ASP A 251 -10.02 1.41 -16.83
C ASP A 251 -10.86 2.08 -17.92
N THR A 252 -12.16 2.19 -17.66
CA THR A 252 -13.11 2.73 -18.63
C THR A 252 -13.01 4.25 -18.80
N LEU A 253 -12.36 4.97 -17.89
CA LEU A 253 -12.19 6.42 -18.02
C LEU A 253 -11.37 6.76 -19.28
N ASP A 254 -10.24 6.07 -19.46
CA ASP A 254 -9.37 6.27 -20.63
C ASP A 254 -10.03 5.73 -21.92
N LEU A 255 -10.77 4.63 -21.80
CA LEU A 255 -11.57 4.07 -22.91
C LEU A 255 -12.59 5.10 -23.42
N PHE A 256 -13.41 5.67 -22.55
CA PHE A 256 -14.45 6.61 -22.99
C PHE A 256 -13.90 7.95 -23.47
N LYS A 257 -12.76 8.42 -22.93
CA LYS A 257 -12.04 9.57 -23.50
C LYS A 257 -11.60 9.32 -24.95
N SER A 258 -11.27 8.09 -25.29
CA SER A 258 -10.91 7.72 -26.67
C SER A 258 -12.11 7.49 -27.56
N VAL A 259 -13.20 6.89 -27.06
CA VAL A 259 -14.38 6.55 -27.86
C VAL A 259 -15.25 7.78 -28.13
N VAL A 260 -15.39 8.67 -27.15
CA VAL A 260 -16.18 9.90 -27.24
C VAL A 260 -15.33 11.09 -26.79
N PRO A 261 -14.42 11.61 -27.63
CA PRO A 261 -13.55 12.72 -27.26
C PRO A 261 -14.32 14.04 -27.13
N GLY A 262 -13.85 14.93 -26.25
CA GLY A 262 -14.35 16.31 -26.16
C GLY A 262 -15.54 16.55 -25.23
N MET A 263 -15.90 15.58 -24.36
CA MET A 263 -16.94 15.81 -23.35
C MET A 263 -16.45 16.73 -22.23
N SER A 264 -17.38 17.50 -21.63
CA SER A 264 -17.10 18.38 -20.49
C SER A 264 -16.82 17.62 -19.19
N SER A 265 -17.38 16.43 -19.05
CA SER A 265 -17.19 15.53 -17.91
C SER A 265 -17.16 14.09 -18.39
N TYR A 266 -16.29 13.29 -17.78
CA TYR A 266 -16.21 11.85 -17.96
C TYR A 266 -16.54 11.09 -16.69
N SER A 267 -17.22 11.71 -15.72
CA SER A 267 -17.78 10.92 -14.61
C SER A 267 -18.75 9.88 -15.16
N GLN A 268 -18.87 8.74 -14.48
CA GLN A 268 -19.81 7.70 -14.88
C GLN A 268 -21.23 8.23 -15.05
N THR A 269 -21.71 9.05 -14.10
CA THR A 269 -23.02 9.70 -14.18
C THR A 269 -23.20 10.58 -15.42
N SER A 270 -22.18 11.35 -15.80
CA SER A 270 -22.21 12.14 -17.04
C SER A 270 -22.22 11.25 -18.28
N LEU A 271 -21.39 10.20 -18.32
CA LEU A 271 -21.35 9.28 -19.46
C LEU A 271 -22.67 8.54 -19.65
N VAL A 272 -23.29 8.08 -18.56
CA VAL A 272 -24.60 7.41 -18.60
C VAL A 272 -25.68 8.35 -19.09
N LYS A 273 -25.71 9.58 -18.57
CA LYS A 273 -26.68 10.59 -19.01
C LYS A 273 -26.53 10.91 -20.50
N GLU A 274 -25.32 11.21 -20.95
CA GLU A 274 -25.09 11.67 -22.32
C GLU A 274 -25.16 10.52 -23.34
N LEU A 275 -24.70 9.31 -22.99
CA LEU A 275 -24.60 8.21 -23.95
C LEU A 275 -25.77 7.22 -23.87
N LEU A 276 -26.39 7.04 -22.70
CA LEU A 276 -27.55 6.16 -22.52
C LEU A 276 -28.87 6.92 -22.39
N GLY A 277 -28.84 8.23 -22.15
CA GLY A 277 -30.06 9.01 -21.90
C GLY A 277 -30.70 8.70 -20.55
N GLU A 278 -29.95 8.11 -19.61
CA GLU A 278 -30.44 7.62 -18.33
C GLU A 278 -29.84 8.41 -17.17
N THR A 279 -30.57 8.50 -16.06
CA THR A 279 -30.04 9.02 -14.79
C THR A 279 -30.32 8.00 -13.71
N TYR A 280 -29.42 7.90 -12.74
CA TYR A 280 -29.53 6.93 -11.68
C TYR A 280 -28.92 7.46 -10.39
N ASP A 281 -29.31 6.86 -9.26
CA ASP A 281 -28.72 7.16 -7.96
C ASP A 281 -27.33 6.53 -7.88
N ALA A 282 -26.31 7.36 -8.09
CA ALA A 282 -24.92 6.99 -7.87
C ALA A 282 -24.67 6.77 -6.37
N HIS A 283 -23.58 6.09 -6.01
CA HIS A 283 -23.25 5.71 -4.62
C HIS A 283 -23.99 4.45 -4.14
N ASN A 284 -24.39 3.60 -5.08
CA ASN A 284 -24.76 2.23 -4.79
C ASN A 284 -23.90 1.34 -5.67
N ALA A 285 -22.83 0.79 -5.11
CA ALA A 285 -21.82 0.04 -5.85
C ALA A 285 -22.40 -1.07 -6.77
N ILE A 286 -23.52 -1.71 -6.40
CA ILE A 286 -24.20 -2.70 -7.26
C ILE A 286 -24.87 -2.02 -8.47
N HIS A 287 -25.54 -0.89 -8.24
CA HIS A 287 -26.17 -0.14 -9.31
C HIS A 287 -25.14 0.47 -10.25
N ASP A 288 -24.07 1.05 -9.67
CA ASP A 288 -22.93 1.60 -10.39
C ASP A 288 -22.30 0.54 -11.31
N THR A 289 -22.04 -0.67 -10.81
CA THR A 289 -21.48 -1.76 -11.63
C THR A 289 -22.42 -2.24 -12.74
N LYS A 290 -23.73 -2.30 -12.49
CA LYS A 290 -24.73 -2.67 -13.52
C LYS A 290 -24.82 -1.66 -14.64
N VAL A 291 -24.91 -0.37 -14.29
CA VAL A 291 -25.03 0.71 -15.26
C VAL A 291 -23.73 0.87 -16.04
N LEU A 292 -22.58 0.75 -15.38
CA LEU A 292 -21.28 0.76 -16.05
C LEU A 292 -21.13 -0.43 -17.01
N TYR A 293 -21.59 -1.63 -16.63
CA TYR A 293 -21.62 -2.77 -17.53
C TYR A 293 -22.45 -2.48 -18.79
N LYS A 294 -23.65 -1.94 -18.63
CA LYS A 294 -24.50 -1.54 -19.76
C LYS A 294 -23.79 -0.52 -20.66
N LEU A 295 -23.21 0.53 -20.05
CA LEU A 295 -22.48 1.57 -20.76
C LEU A 295 -21.30 1.00 -21.56
N VAL A 296 -20.49 0.13 -20.96
CA VAL A 296 -19.34 -0.50 -21.62
C VAL A 296 -19.77 -1.35 -22.82
N ILE A 297 -20.81 -2.17 -22.64
CA ILE A 297 -21.27 -3.08 -23.70
C ILE A 297 -21.96 -2.32 -24.85
N GLU A 298 -22.82 -1.34 -24.55
CA GLU A 298 -23.60 -0.65 -25.57
C GLU A 298 -22.85 0.50 -26.26
N ARG A 299 -21.92 1.17 -25.54
CA ARG A 299 -21.30 2.42 -25.99
C ARG A 299 -19.78 2.40 -26.01
N GLY A 300 -19.14 1.44 -25.36
CA GLY A 300 -17.68 1.42 -25.22
C GLY A 300 -16.91 0.88 -26.43
N ASN A 301 -17.62 0.34 -27.45
CA ASN A 301 -17.02 -0.47 -28.52
C ASN A 301 -15.94 -1.43 -27.96
N PHE A 302 -16.31 -2.13 -26.88
CA PHE A 302 -15.34 -2.72 -25.96
C PHE A 302 -14.47 -3.79 -26.61
N GLN A 303 -15.03 -4.60 -27.50
CA GLN A 303 -14.29 -5.67 -28.18
C GLN A 303 -13.10 -5.15 -29.01
N ASP A 304 -13.26 -4.01 -29.68
CA ASP A 304 -12.20 -3.40 -30.49
C ASP A 304 -11.14 -2.69 -29.64
N ASN A 305 -11.48 -2.35 -28.39
CA ASN A 305 -10.69 -1.47 -27.54
C ASN A 305 -10.11 -2.16 -26.29
N VAL A 306 -10.63 -3.35 -25.93
CA VAL A 306 -10.33 -4.00 -24.65
C VAL A 306 -8.83 -4.22 -24.47
N VAL A 307 -8.13 -4.71 -25.49
CA VAL A 307 -6.68 -4.95 -25.42
C VAL A 307 -5.92 -3.64 -25.18
N LYS A 308 -6.30 -2.56 -25.89
CA LYS A 308 -5.64 -1.25 -25.83
C LYS A 308 -5.73 -0.60 -24.44
N PHE A 309 -6.86 -0.75 -23.77
CA PHE A 309 -7.11 -0.14 -22.46
C PHE A 309 -6.96 -1.13 -21.28
N SER A 310 -6.52 -2.35 -21.58
CA SER A 310 -6.21 -3.35 -20.56
C SER A 310 -4.82 -3.18 -19.99
N LEU A 311 -4.74 -3.36 -18.68
CA LEU A 311 -3.52 -3.44 -17.90
C LEU A 311 -3.33 -4.91 -17.52
N PRO A 312 -2.09 -5.45 -17.59
CA PRO A 312 -1.84 -6.83 -17.16
C PRO A 312 -2.21 -6.99 -15.69
N VAL A 313 -2.63 -8.19 -15.28
CA VAL A 313 -3.01 -8.45 -13.88
C VAL A 313 -1.91 -8.08 -12.88
N SER A 314 -0.63 -8.11 -13.28
CA SER A 314 0.52 -7.68 -12.47
C SER A 314 0.69 -6.15 -12.33
N TYR A 315 -0.14 -5.34 -12.98
CA TYR A 315 -0.06 -3.88 -12.99
C TYR A 315 0.06 -3.22 -11.60
N PRO A 316 -0.74 -3.59 -10.57
CA PRO A 316 -0.67 -2.93 -9.27
C PRO A 316 0.54 -3.37 -8.41
N ASP A 317 1.35 -4.33 -8.88
CA ASP A 317 2.52 -4.82 -8.17
C ASP A 317 3.71 -3.86 -8.29
N ASP A 318 3.76 -2.88 -7.39
CA ASP A 318 4.80 -1.84 -7.33
C ASP A 318 6.19 -2.37 -6.85
N SER A 319 6.38 -3.70 -6.70
CA SER A 319 7.65 -4.29 -6.25
C SER A 319 8.86 -4.00 -7.15
N HIS A 320 8.66 -3.32 -8.28
CA HIS A 320 9.68 -3.00 -9.28
C HIS A 320 9.85 -1.50 -9.58
N VAL A 321 9.21 -0.59 -8.82
CA VAL A 321 9.40 0.87 -9.00
C VAL A 321 10.47 1.44 -8.04
N ILE A 322 11.17 0.58 -7.30
CA ILE A 322 12.34 0.95 -6.49
C ILE A 322 13.56 0.20 -7.04
N GLN A 323 14.11 0.71 -8.14
CA GLN A 323 15.52 0.57 -8.48
C GLN A 323 16.04 1.94 -8.89
#